data_AF-V9L1W2-F1
#
_entry.id   AF-V9L1W2-F1
#
_cell.length_a   1.000
_cell.length_b   1.000
_cell.length_c   1.000
_cell.angle_alpha   90.00
_cell.angle_beta   90.00
_cell.angle_gamma   90.00
#
_symmetry.space_group_name_H-M   'P 1'
#
loop_
_entity.id
_entity.type
_entity.pdbx_description
1 polymer ?
#
loop_
_entity_poly.entity_id
_entity_poly.type
_entity_poly.pdbx_seq_one_letter_code
_entity_poly.pdbx_strand_id
1 'polypeptide(L)'
;SGLPRTMSAFSEAALEKKLLELSNSQQSVQTLSLWLIHHRKHSKIIVLVWHRELRKAKPNRKLTFLYLANDVIQNSKKKGPEFTKDFAPVLVDAFSHVSSESDENCKKHLERVLAIWQERMVYENDFIDQLKHLLSEKKAKKRTFEQIQEEDDDYLSNTTPKEAPETEELIKALQELENAASGDAAVRQKIASLPPEVQDVSLLDKITDKESADRLSRTVDEACMLLADYNGRLAAELEDRKQLARMLADYVRIQKEILAEKEHKLEESLWMCAEFEEAVPQNNTVGGSDGVLDLPPKALHYTELSAMQRS
;
A
#
# COMPACT_ATOMS: atom_id res chain seq x y z
N SER A 1 -53.84 29.37 -18.38
CA SER A 1 -54.04 27.95 -18.00
C SER A 1 -52.68 27.31 -17.78
N GLY A 2 -52.16 27.36 -16.55
CA GLY A 2 -50.93 26.65 -16.17
C GLY A 2 -51.32 25.43 -15.34
N LEU A 3 -51.35 24.26 -15.97
CA LEU A 3 -51.49 23.00 -15.23
C LEU A 3 -50.30 22.84 -14.27
N PRO A 4 -50.51 22.42 -13.01
CA PRO A 4 -49.41 22.06 -12.15
C PRO A 4 -48.70 20.85 -12.79
N ARG A 5 -47.39 20.96 -13.05
CA ARG A 5 -46.58 19.78 -13.40
C ARG A 5 -46.69 18.81 -12.23
N THR A 6 -47.43 17.72 -12.40
CA THR A 6 -47.34 16.55 -11.52
C THR A 6 -45.92 16.00 -11.63
N MET A 7 -45.05 16.47 -10.73
CA MET A 7 -43.70 15.94 -10.54
C MET A 7 -43.83 14.49 -10.07
N SER A 8 -43.07 13.57 -10.68
CA SER A 8 -43.11 12.16 -10.25
C SER A 8 -42.68 12.05 -8.79
N ALA A 9 -43.40 11.26 -7.98
CA ALA A 9 -42.95 10.96 -6.62
C ALA A 9 -41.59 10.23 -6.64
N PHE A 10 -40.78 10.45 -5.61
CA PHE A 10 -39.52 9.72 -5.45
C PHE A 10 -39.79 8.26 -5.03
N SER A 11 -39.08 7.33 -5.64
CA SER A 11 -38.96 5.93 -5.18
C SER A 11 -37.60 5.36 -5.63
N GLU A 12 -37.07 4.38 -4.91
CA GLU A 12 -35.82 3.70 -5.29
C GLU A 12 -35.93 3.05 -6.67
N ALA A 13 -37.04 2.36 -6.96
CA ALA A 13 -37.25 1.72 -8.27
C ALA A 13 -37.25 2.74 -9.43
N ALA A 14 -37.80 3.94 -9.22
CA ALA A 14 -37.75 5.00 -10.23
C ALA A 14 -36.32 5.50 -10.44
N LEU A 15 -35.52 5.59 -9.38
CA LEU A 15 -34.10 5.95 -9.47
C LEU A 15 -33.29 4.87 -10.19
N GLU A 16 -33.47 3.61 -9.84
CA GLU A 16 -32.80 2.48 -10.50
C GLU A 16 -33.08 2.46 -12.01
N LYS A 17 -34.35 2.63 -12.41
CA LYS A 17 -34.72 2.73 -13.82
C LYS A 17 -34.03 3.91 -14.51
N LYS A 18 -33.98 5.07 -13.87
CA LYS A 18 -33.30 6.27 -14.42
C LYS A 18 -31.78 6.07 -14.53
N LEU A 19 -31.15 5.38 -13.58
CA LEU A 19 -29.73 5.03 -13.62
C LEU A 19 -29.43 3.98 -14.70
N LEU A 20 -30.35 3.03 -14.93
CA LEU A 20 -30.27 2.09 -16.04
C LEU A 20 -30.29 2.80 -17.40
N GLU A 21 -31.14 3.81 -17.57
CA GLU A 21 -31.28 4.61 -18.79
C GLU A 21 -30.22 5.71 -18.94
N LEU A 22 -29.40 5.95 -17.91
CA LEU A 22 -28.37 6.99 -17.92
C LEU A 22 -27.32 6.74 -19.01
N SER A 23 -27.18 7.71 -19.92
CA SER A 23 -26.15 7.77 -20.95
C SER A 23 -25.10 8.84 -20.67
N ASN A 24 -23.99 8.79 -21.41
CA ASN A 24 -22.89 9.76 -21.37
C ASN A 24 -23.22 11.13 -21.99
N SER A 25 -24.43 11.30 -22.53
CA SER A 25 -24.85 12.59 -23.10
C SER A 25 -25.08 13.63 -22.00
N GLN A 26 -24.68 14.87 -22.27
CA GLN A 26 -24.84 15.98 -21.32
C GLN A 26 -26.30 16.16 -20.89
N GLN A 27 -27.24 16.04 -21.83
CA GLN A 27 -28.67 16.17 -21.56
C GLN A 27 -29.17 15.08 -20.60
N SER A 28 -28.73 13.82 -20.77
CA SER A 28 -29.09 12.70 -19.90
C SER A 28 -28.62 12.96 -18.47
N VAL A 29 -27.35 13.33 -18.29
CA VAL A 29 -26.75 13.63 -16.97
C VAL A 29 -27.47 14.80 -16.30
N GLN A 30 -27.66 15.91 -17.01
CA GLN A 30 -28.29 17.12 -16.46
C GLN A 30 -29.76 16.89 -16.08
N THR A 31 -30.52 16.18 -16.93
CA THR A 31 -31.93 15.90 -16.66
C THR A 31 -32.09 15.06 -15.40
N LEU A 32 -31.27 14.02 -15.25
CA LEU A 32 -31.30 13.20 -14.04
C LEU A 32 -30.80 13.98 -12.82
N SER A 33 -29.70 14.72 -12.94
CA SER A 33 -29.16 15.57 -11.87
C SER A 33 -30.22 16.52 -11.31
N LEU A 34 -30.95 17.23 -12.18
CA LEU A 34 -32.01 18.15 -11.76
C LEU A 34 -33.13 17.43 -11.00
N TRP A 35 -33.51 16.23 -11.45
CA TRP A 35 -34.50 15.40 -10.77
C TRP A 35 -34.01 14.95 -9.38
N LEU A 36 -32.74 14.55 -9.24
CA LEU A 36 -32.15 14.19 -7.94
C LEU A 36 -32.09 15.39 -6.99
N ILE A 37 -31.70 16.56 -7.48
CA ILE A 37 -31.65 17.80 -6.70
C ILE A 37 -33.05 18.20 -6.23
N HIS A 38 -34.07 18.01 -7.06
CA HIS A 38 -35.47 18.24 -6.66
C HIS A 38 -35.88 17.34 -5.48
N HIS A 39 -35.44 16.09 -5.49
CA HIS A 39 -35.71 15.10 -4.44
C HIS A 39 -34.62 15.03 -3.36
N ARG A 40 -33.84 16.09 -3.14
CA ARG A 40 -32.73 16.13 -2.17
C ARG A 40 -33.07 15.73 -0.74
N LYS A 41 -34.35 15.80 -0.33
CA LYS A 41 -34.79 15.28 0.98
C LYS A 41 -34.52 13.78 1.15
N HIS A 42 -34.35 13.07 0.04
CA HIS A 42 -34.00 11.65 -0.03
C HIS A 42 -32.51 11.43 -0.40
N SER A 43 -31.65 12.43 -0.22
CA SER A 43 -30.21 12.38 -0.59
C SER A 43 -29.50 11.12 -0.11
N LYS A 44 -29.71 10.71 1.15
CA LYS A 44 -29.13 9.47 1.71
C LYS A 44 -29.48 8.23 0.90
N ILE A 45 -30.77 8.07 0.57
CA ILE A 45 -31.26 6.93 -0.20
C ILE A 45 -30.73 7.02 -1.64
N ILE A 46 -30.75 8.22 -2.23
CA ILE A 46 -30.23 8.48 -3.58
C ILE A 46 -28.75 8.06 -3.68
N VAL A 47 -27.92 8.49 -2.72
CA VAL A 47 -26.49 8.18 -2.71
C VAL A 47 -26.27 6.67 -2.51
N LEU A 48 -27.02 6.03 -1.63
CA LEU A 48 -26.95 4.58 -1.42
C LEU A 48 -27.28 3.80 -2.69
N VAL A 49 -28.38 4.13 -3.36
CA VAL A 49 -28.79 3.49 -4.62
C VAL A 49 -27.78 3.78 -5.73
N TRP A 50 -27.32 5.02 -5.86
CA TRP A 50 -26.28 5.39 -6.82
C TRP A 50 -25.01 4.55 -6.61
N HIS A 51 -24.57 4.39 -5.37
CA HIS A 51 -23.37 3.63 -5.06
C HIS A 51 -23.53 2.14 -5.36
N ARG A 52 -24.68 1.56 -4.98
CA ARG A 52 -25.05 0.17 -5.30
C ARG A 52 -25.06 -0.09 -6.81
N GLU A 53 -25.66 0.80 -7.58
CA GLU A 53 -25.77 0.65 -9.04
C GLU A 53 -24.45 0.96 -9.76
N LEU A 54 -23.62 1.87 -9.23
CA LEU A 54 -22.25 2.09 -9.72
C LEU A 54 -21.43 0.80 -9.64
N ARG A 55 -21.51 0.08 -8.52
CA ARG A 55 -20.75 -1.17 -8.34
C ARG A 55 -21.18 -2.28 -9.30
N LYS A 56 -22.47 -2.32 -9.66
CA LYS A 56 -23.01 -3.27 -10.65
C LYS A 56 -22.74 -2.86 -12.11
N ALA A 57 -22.48 -1.58 -12.36
CA ALA A 57 -22.34 -1.05 -13.71
C ALA A 57 -21.07 -1.58 -14.40
N LYS A 58 -21.18 -1.85 -15.71
CA LYS A 58 -20.05 -2.22 -16.58
C LYS A 58 -18.99 -1.10 -16.58
N PRO A 59 -17.69 -1.41 -16.75
CA PRO A 59 -16.59 -0.43 -16.70
C PRO A 59 -16.84 0.83 -17.54
N ASN A 60 -17.31 0.67 -18.78
CA ASN A 60 -17.59 1.77 -19.71
C ASN A 60 -18.74 2.71 -19.27
N ARG A 61 -19.55 2.33 -18.28
CA ARG A 61 -20.64 3.15 -17.72
C ARG A 61 -20.26 3.84 -16.41
N LYS A 62 -19.25 3.36 -15.68
CA LYS A 62 -18.89 3.90 -14.35
C LYS A 62 -18.51 5.37 -14.40
N LEU A 63 -17.83 5.80 -15.47
CA LEU A 63 -17.50 7.21 -15.67
C LEU A 63 -18.75 8.11 -15.78
N THR A 64 -19.82 7.60 -16.39
CA THR A 64 -21.09 8.34 -16.49
C THR A 64 -21.75 8.53 -15.11
N PHE A 65 -21.66 7.55 -14.23
CA PHE A 65 -22.15 7.67 -12.84
C PHE A 65 -21.38 8.74 -12.06
N LEU A 66 -20.08 8.87 -12.30
CA LEU A 66 -19.24 9.89 -11.68
C LEU A 66 -19.54 11.29 -12.22
N TYR A 67 -19.83 11.42 -13.52
CA TYR A 67 -20.33 12.69 -14.08
C TYR A 67 -21.65 13.11 -13.47
N LEU A 68 -22.56 12.16 -13.24
CA LEU A 68 -23.80 12.44 -12.52
C LEU A 68 -23.54 12.89 -11.09
N ALA A 69 -22.71 12.17 -10.32
CA ALA A 69 -22.37 12.57 -8.95
C ALA A 69 -21.73 13.95 -8.92
N ASN A 70 -20.79 14.23 -9.83
CA ASN A 70 -20.17 15.53 -9.97
C ASN A 70 -21.18 16.65 -10.23
N ASP A 71 -22.09 16.46 -11.19
CA ASP A 71 -23.11 17.46 -11.52
C ASP A 71 -24.07 17.69 -10.35
N VAL A 72 -24.53 16.62 -9.68
CA VAL A 72 -25.41 16.69 -8.51
C VAL A 72 -24.73 17.40 -7.34
N ILE A 73 -23.51 17.00 -6.97
CA ILE A 73 -22.78 17.59 -5.83
C ILE A 73 -22.57 19.09 -6.08
N GLN A 74 -22.11 19.48 -7.28
CA GLN A 74 -21.82 20.89 -7.55
C GLN A 74 -23.09 21.75 -7.65
N ASN A 75 -24.12 21.27 -8.34
CA ASN A 75 -25.34 22.05 -8.56
C ASN A 75 -26.28 22.08 -7.33
N SER A 76 -26.18 21.08 -6.45
CA SER A 76 -26.96 21.05 -5.20
C SER A 76 -26.46 22.03 -4.13
N LYS A 77 -25.17 22.44 -4.14
CA LYS A 77 -24.60 23.37 -3.13
C LYS A 77 -25.43 24.64 -2.93
N LYS A 78 -26.05 25.17 -4.00
CA LYS A 78 -26.92 26.37 -3.93
C LYS A 78 -28.25 26.13 -3.20
N LYS A 79 -28.69 24.88 -3.10
CA LYS A 79 -29.93 24.48 -2.42
C LYS A 79 -29.64 24.06 -0.98
N GLY A 80 -28.56 23.32 -0.75
CA GLY A 80 -28.11 22.90 0.57
C GLY A 80 -26.97 21.87 0.50
N PRO A 81 -26.42 21.49 1.68
CA PRO A 81 -25.22 20.66 1.77
C PRO A 81 -25.51 19.15 1.76
N GLU A 82 -26.77 18.72 1.60
CA GLU A 82 -27.19 17.34 1.84
C GLU A 82 -26.41 16.34 0.96
N PHE A 83 -26.33 16.60 -0.35
CA PHE A 83 -25.56 15.73 -1.26
C PHE A 83 -24.07 15.79 -0.99
N THR A 84 -23.49 16.97 -0.73
CA THR A 84 -22.07 17.07 -0.39
C THR A 84 -21.75 16.22 0.85
N LYS A 85 -22.59 16.27 1.89
CA LYS A 85 -22.40 15.48 3.10
C LYS A 85 -22.61 13.98 2.87
N ASP A 86 -23.67 13.61 2.15
CA ASP A 86 -24.05 12.20 1.99
C ASP A 86 -23.14 11.46 0.98
N PHE A 87 -22.58 12.15 -0.01
CA PHE A 87 -21.61 11.55 -0.94
C PHE A 87 -20.24 11.31 -0.29
N ALA A 88 -19.75 12.20 0.58
CA ALA A 88 -18.43 12.10 1.21
C ALA A 88 -18.06 10.68 1.69
N PRO A 89 -18.87 9.97 2.51
CA PRO A 89 -18.50 8.64 3.02
C PRO A 89 -18.42 7.55 1.95
N VAL A 90 -19.08 7.70 0.80
CA VAL A 90 -19.07 6.67 -0.27
C VAL A 90 -18.06 6.97 -1.37
N LEU A 91 -17.52 8.19 -1.44
CA LEU A 91 -16.62 8.61 -2.51
C LEU A 91 -15.29 7.88 -2.48
N VAL A 92 -14.76 7.56 -1.30
CA VAL A 92 -13.50 6.79 -1.15
C VAL A 92 -13.62 5.41 -1.79
N ASP A 93 -14.66 4.64 -1.41
CA ASP A 93 -14.92 3.31 -1.99
C ASP A 93 -15.24 3.41 -3.49
N ALA A 94 -16.07 4.38 -3.89
CA ALA A 94 -16.42 4.59 -5.28
C ALA A 94 -15.21 4.89 -6.16
N PHE A 95 -14.33 5.81 -5.75
CA PHE A 95 -13.12 6.15 -6.50
C PHE A 95 -12.14 4.98 -6.57
N SER A 96 -11.91 4.28 -5.45
CA SER A 96 -11.09 3.07 -5.42
C SER A 96 -11.61 2.00 -6.39
N HIS A 97 -12.92 1.75 -6.35
CA HIS A 97 -13.58 0.79 -7.21
C HIS A 97 -13.48 1.17 -8.71
N VAL A 98 -13.82 2.41 -9.08
CA VAL A 98 -13.73 2.84 -10.48
C VAL A 98 -12.28 2.85 -10.98
N SER A 99 -11.33 3.32 -10.16
CA SER A 99 -9.90 3.32 -10.47
C SER A 99 -9.37 1.89 -10.70
N SER A 100 -9.89 0.91 -9.97
CA SER A 100 -9.48 -0.49 -10.10
C SER A 100 -9.98 -1.19 -11.37
N GLU A 101 -11.10 -0.76 -11.94
CA GLU A 101 -11.77 -1.42 -13.06
C GLU A 101 -11.68 -0.65 -14.38
N SER A 102 -10.97 0.49 -14.41
CA SER A 102 -10.92 1.38 -15.57
C SER A 102 -9.50 1.68 -16.05
N ASP A 103 -9.40 2.16 -17.29
CA ASP A 103 -8.15 2.52 -17.97
C ASP A 103 -7.60 3.89 -17.54
N GLU A 104 -6.38 4.23 -17.99
CA GLU A 104 -5.73 5.52 -17.72
C GLU A 104 -6.54 6.73 -18.21
N ASN A 105 -7.36 6.57 -19.26
CA ASN A 105 -8.26 7.62 -19.70
C ASN A 105 -9.34 7.92 -18.65
N CYS A 106 -9.93 6.90 -18.03
CA CYS A 106 -10.87 7.11 -16.94
C CYS A 106 -10.22 7.84 -15.75
N LYS A 107 -8.98 7.48 -15.39
CA LYS A 107 -8.22 8.16 -14.32
C LYS A 107 -8.00 9.65 -14.60
N LYS A 108 -7.63 10.04 -15.82
CA LYS A 108 -7.53 11.46 -16.19
C LYS A 108 -8.84 12.24 -16.00
N HIS A 109 -9.98 11.59 -16.25
CA HIS A 109 -11.27 12.22 -16.02
C HIS A 109 -11.60 12.33 -14.53
N LEU A 110 -11.25 11.32 -13.72
CA LEU A 110 -11.35 11.37 -12.26
C LEU A 110 -10.50 12.49 -11.67
N GLU A 111 -9.23 12.59 -12.09
CA GLU A 111 -8.33 13.68 -11.71
C GLU A 111 -8.91 15.04 -12.06
N ARG A 112 -9.49 15.19 -13.26
CA ARG A 112 -10.17 16.42 -13.67
C ARG A 112 -11.37 16.74 -12.75
N VAL A 113 -12.17 15.76 -12.36
CA VAL A 113 -13.27 15.96 -11.42
C VAL A 113 -12.76 16.45 -10.06
N LEU A 114 -11.70 15.83 -9.53
CA LEU A 114 -11.07 16.25 -8.27
C LEU A 114 -10.48 17.66 -8.35
N ALA A 115 -9.84 18.02 -9.46
CA ALA A 115 -9.32 19.36 -9.68
C ALA A 115 -10.44 20.41 -9.66
N ILE A 116 -11.59 20.11 -10.28
CA ILE A 116 -12.76 21.00 -10.25
C ILE A 116 -13.32 21.11 -8.82
N TRP A 117 -13.35 20.01 -8.07
CA TRP A 117 -13.80 20.02 -6.68
C TRP A 117 -12.90 20.85 -5.78
N GLN A 118 -11.58 20.79 -6.01
CA GLN A 118 -10.61 21.62 -5.31
C GLN A 118 -10.77 23.11 -5.67
N GLU A 119 -10.80 23.45 -6.97
CA GLU A 119 -10.97 24.83 -7.45
C GLU A 119 -12.26 25.48 -6.92
N ARG A 120 -13.35 24.70 -6.83
CA ARG A 120 -14.66 25.18 -6.38
C ARG A 120 -14.92 24.96 -4.88
N MET A 121 -13.90 24.57 -4.12
CA MET A 121 -13.97 24.29 -2.68
C MET A 121 -15.19 23.42 -2.34
N VAL A 122 -15.39 22.33 -3.08
CA VAL A 122 -16.50 21.38 -2.91
C VAL A 122 -16.29 20.53 -1.67
N TYR A 123 -15.06 20.07 -1.47
CA TYR A 123 -14.58 19.38 -0.28
C TYR A 123 -13.26 20.00 0.18
N GLU A 124 -12.87 19.71 1.42
CA GLU A 124 -11.59 20.12 2.00
C GLU A 124 -10.41 19.49 1.27
N ASN A 125 -9.26 20.18 1.25
CA ASN A 125 -8.07 19.73 0.53
C ASN A 125 -7.59 18.34 0.98
N ASP A 126 -7.56 18.07 2.29
CA ASP A 126 -7.14 16.78 2.84
C ASP A 126 -7.96 15.61 2.26
N PHE A 127 -9.27 15.81 2.12
CA PHE A 127 -10.15 14.80 1.54
C PHE A 127 -9.93 14.65 0.03
N ILE A 128 -9.70 15.75 -0.69
CA ILE A 128 -9.36 15.70 -2.12
C ILE A 128 -8.02 14.97 -2.33
N ASP A 129 -7.03 15.24 -1.51
CA ASP A 129 -5.70 14.64 -1.63
C ASP A 129 -5.73 13.15 -1.28
N GLN A 130 -6.56 12.74 -0.30
CA GLN A 130 -6.86 11.32 -0.07
C GLN A 130 -7.43 10.65 -1.33
N LEU A 131 -8.39 11.28 -2.00
CA LEU A 131 -8.97 10.73 -3.24
C LEU A 131 -7.96 10.69 -4.39
N LYS A 132 -7.07 11.68 -4.52
CA LYS A 132 -5.98 11.67 -5.50
C LYS A 132 -5.00 10.53 -5.25
N HIS A 133 -4.67 10.25 -3.99
CA HIS A 133 -3.75 9.17 -3.63
C HIS A 133 -4.26 7.82 -4.17
N LEU A 134 -5.56 7.54 -4.00
CA LEU A 134 -6.22 6.32 -4.53
C LEU A 134 -6.14 6.18 -6.07
N LEU A 135 -6.04 7.30 -6.80
CA LEU A 135 -5.84 7.28 -8.25
C LEU A 135 -4.38 7.00 -8.62
N SER A 136 -3.43 7.43 -7.78
CA SER A 136 -1.99 7.27 -7.98
C SER A 136 -1.43 5.92 -7.53
N GLU A 137 -2.05 5.26 -6.54
CA GLU A 137 -1.59 3.98 -5.95
C GLU A 137 -1.49 2.82 -6.95
N LYS A 138 -2.08 2.95 -8.15
CA LYS A 138 -1.97 1.97 -9.24
C LYS A 138 -1.19 2.45 -10.46
N LYS A 139 -0.34 3.47 -10.35
CA LYS A 139 0.88 3.42 -11.15
C LYS A 139 1.67 2.26 -10.57
N ALA A 140 1.63 1.11 -11.26
CA ALA A 140 2.82 0.27 -11.34
C ALA A 140 3.93 1.23 -11.73
N LYS A 141 4.66 1.71 -10.72
CA LYS A 141 5.81 2.58 -10.87
C LYS A 141 6.74 1.76 -11.76
N LYS A 142 6.73 2.01 -13.07
CA LYS A 142 7.92 1.84 -13.91
C LYS A 142 8.92 2.87 -13.36
N ARG A 143 9.51 2.53 -12.22
CA ARG A 143 10.60 3.27 -11.60
C ARG A 143 11.81 2.97 -12.46
N THR A 144 12.26 3.98 -13.21
CA THR A 144 13.61 3.99 -13.75
C THR A 144 14.58 3.95 -12.58
N PHE A 145 15.65 3.17 -12.72
CA PHE A 145 16.62 2.77 -11.70
C PHE A 145 17.29 3.93 -10.91
N GLU A 146 17.16 5.19 -11.35
CA GLU A 146 17.92 6.32 -10.83
C GLU A 146 17.23 7.16 -9.73
N GLN A 147 16.00 6.83 -9.31
CA GLN A 147 15.30 7.59 -8.25
C GLN A 147 14.85 6.69 -7.08
N ILE A 148 15.81 5.94 -6.52
CA ILE A 148 15.71 5.32 -5.19
C ILE A 148 16.55 6.18 -4.25
N GLN A 149 16.03 7.36 -3.90
CA GLN A 149 16.46 8.07 -2.71
C GLN A 149 15.26 8.86 -2.20
N GLU A 150 15.03 8.72 -0.90
CA GLU A 150 14.11 9.51 -0.06
C GLU A 150 12.61 9.17 -0.21
N GLU A 151 12.14 8.17 0.55
CA GLU A 151 10.80 8.09 1.19
C GLU A 151 10.63 6.70 1.86
N ASP A 152 11.53 6.32 2.76
CA ASP A 152 11.43 5.05 3.53
C ASP A 152 11.59 5.26 5.05
N ASP A 153 11.32 6.46 5.57
CA ASP A 153 11.51 6.78 6.99
C ASP A 153 10.29 6.47 7.90
N ASP A 154 9.14 6.07 7.35
CA ASP A 154 7.90 5.88 8.14
C ASP A 154 7.63 4.42 8.57
N TYR A 155 8.45 3.46 8.15
CA TYR A 155 8.27 2.03 8.50
C TYR A 155 8.90 1.62 9.83
N LEU A 156 9.66 2.51 10.49
CA LEU A 156 10.34 2.22 11.76
C LEU A 156 9.45 2.43 13.00
N SER A 157 8.21 2.93 12.84
CA SER A 157 7.47 3.56 13.96
C SER A 157 6.54 2.64 14.75
N ASN A 158 6.37 1.37 14.39
CA ASN A 158 5.49 0.46 15.14
C ASN A 158 6.07 -0.96 15.26
N THR A 159 6.94 -1.18 16.23
CA THR A 159 7.31 -2.53 16.68
C THR A 159 6.89 -2.72 18.14
N THR A 160 5.84 -3.52 18.34
CA THR A 160 5.68 -4.26 19.60
C THR A 160 6.84 -5.24 19.74
N PRO A 161 7.39 -5.46 20.95
CA PRO A 161 8.55 -6.33 21.14
C PRO A 161 8.15 -7.77 20.81
N LYS A 162 8.53 -8.25 19.63
CA LYS A 162 8.56 -9.68 19.33
C LYS A 162 10.01 -10.14 19.45
N GLU A 163 10.19 -11.33 20.02
CA GLU A 163 11.51 -11.95 20.25
C GLU A 163 12.38 -11.87 18.99
N ALA A 164 13.69 -11.66 19.21
CA ALA A 164 14.68 -11.48 18.16
C ALA A 164 14.62 -12.62 17.13
N PRO A 165 14.60 -12.31 15.81
CA PRO A 165 14.69 -13.35 14.79
C PRO A 165 16.02 -14.10 14.96
N GLU A 166 15.96 -15.43 15.07
CA GLU A 166 17.15 -16.27 15.19
C GLU A 166 17.98 -16.19 13.90
N THR A 167 19.32 -16.19 14.02
CA THR A 167 20.23 -16.09 12.87
C THR A 167 19.94 -17.13 11.79
N GLU A 168 19.49 -18.33 12.19
CA GLU A 168 19.12 -19.42 11.28
C GLU A 168 17.86 -19.10 10.46
N GLU A 169 16.85 -18.47 11.05
CA GLU A 169 15.64 -18.03 10.34
C GLU A 169 15.95 -16.96 9.30
N LEU A 170 16.83 -16.02 9.64
CA LEU A 170 17.27 -14.97 8.71
C LEU A 170 18.05 -15.55 7.52
N ILE A 171 18.97 -16.49 7.77
CA ILE A 171 19.73 -17.18 6.71
C ILE A 171 18.78 -17.92 5.77
N LYS A 172 17.80 -18.64 6.33
CA LYS A 172 16.81 -19.38 5.54
C LYS A 172 15.98 -18.44 4.65
N ALA A 173 15.48 -17.33 5.21
CA ALA A 173 14.73 -16.34 4.45
C ALA A 173 15.55 -15.69 3.31
N LEU A 174 16.86 -15.49 3.53
CA LEU A 174 17.77 -15.01 2.48
C LEU A 174 17.98 -16.04 1.37
N GLN A 175 18.11 -17.31 1.70
CA GLN A 175 18.26 -18.41 0.72
C GLN A 175 16.99 -18.65 -0.10
N GLU A 176 15.81 -18.53 0.52
CA GLU A 176 14.53 -18.67 -0.18
C GLU A 176 14.35 -17.57 -1.24
N LEU A 177 14.87 -16.37 -0.98
CA LEU A 177 14.81 -15.26 -1.93
C LEU A 177 15.69 -15.47 -3.19
N GLU A 178 16.72 -16.31 -3.13
CA GLU A 178 17.57 -16.65 -4.29
C GLU A 178 16.79 -17.41 -5.38
N ASN A 179 15.77 -18.17 -4.98
CA ASN A 179 14.91 -18.95 -5.89
C ASN A 179 13.60 -18.25 -6.24
N ALA A 180 13.48 -16.95 -5.96
CA ALA A 180 12.26 -16.19 -6.17
C ALA A 180 11.92 -15.95 -7.65
N ALA A 181 10.74 -15.41 -7.93
CA ALA A 181 10.27 -15.15 -9.30
C ALA A 181 11.21 -14.22 -10.09
N SER A 182 11.84 -13.26 -9.42
CA SER A 182 12.88 -12.38 -9.98
C SER A 182 14.19 -13.10 -10.29
N GLY A 183 14.42 -14.30 -9.75
CA GLY A 183 15.52 -15.19 -10.13
C GLY A 183 15.22 -15.99 -11.41
N ASP A 184 13.95 -16.18 -11.75
CA ASP A 184 13.50 -17.03 -12.87
C ASP A 184 13.71 -16.39 -14.26
N ALA A 185 14.96 -16.45 -14.74
CA ALA A 185 15.36 -15.86 -16.01
C ALA A 185 14.64 -16.49 -17.22
N ALA A 186 14.32 -17.78 -17.14
CA ALA A 186 13.67 -18.51 -18.21
C ALA A 186 12.23 -18.00 -18.45
N VAL A 187 11.45 -17.82 -17.38
CA VAL A 187 10.10 -17.26 -17.49
C VAL A 187 10.14 -15.81 -17.97
N ARG A 188 11.08 -14.99 -17.47
CA ARG A 188 11.25 -13.61 -17.95
C ARG A 188 11.57 -13.54 -19.44
N GLN A 189 12.44 -14.42 -19.94
CA GLN A 189 12.75 -14.47 -21.37
C GLN A 189 11.53 -14.86 -22.20
N LYS A 190 10.73 -15.83 -21.74
CA LYS A 190 9.48 -16.22 -22.41
C LYS A 190 8.50 -15.05 -22.50
N ILE A 191 8.30 -14.32 -21.39
CA ILE A 191 7.45 -13.12 -21.35
C ILE A 191 7.98 -12.04 -22.31
N ALA A 192 9.30 -11.81 -22.34
CA ALA A 192 9.91 -10.83 -23.23
C ALA A 192 9.80 -11.21 -24.72
N SER A 193 9.71 -12.50 -25.03
CA SER A 193 9.54 -13.02 -26.39
C SER A 193 8.08 -13.10 -26.87
N LEU A 194 7.11 -12.67 -26.06
CA LEU A 194 5.70 -12.70 -26.44
C LEU A 194 5.46 -11.84 -27.70
N PRO A 195 4.70 -12.35 -28.68
CA PRO A 195 4.47 -11.64 -29.93
C PRO A 195 3.65 -10.36 -29.72
N PRO A 196 3.91 -9.28 -30.51
CA PRO A 196 3.21 -8.01 -30.36
C PRO A 196 1.70 -8.13 -30.60
N GLU A 197 1.26 -9.09 -31.40
CA GLU A 197 -0.14 -9.41 -31.68
C GLU A 197 -0.92 -9.84 -30.42
N VAL A 198 -0.23 -10.32 -29.38
CA VAL A 198 -0.84 -10.71 -28.10
C VAL A 198 -1.12 -9.50 -27.21
N GLN A 199 -0.41 -8.37 -27.39
CA GLN A 199 -0.57 -7.16 -26.58
C GLN A 199 -1.29 -6.02 -27.30
N ASP A 200 -1.22 -5.96 -28.64
CA ASP A 200 -1.73 -4.83 -29.43
C ASP A 200 -2.97 -5.21 -30.24
N VAL A 201 -4.12 -4.70 -29.80
CA VAL A 201 -5.43 -4.92 -30.42
C VAL A 201 -5.50 -4.38 -31.86
N SER A 202 -4.69 -3.35 -32.20
CA SER A 202 -4.67 -2.79 -33.56
C SER A 202 -4.11 -3.75 -34.61
N LEU A 203 -3.39 -4.79 -34.18
CA LEU A 203 -2.84 -5.80 -35.07
C LEU A 203 -3.86 -6.88 -35.46
N LEU A 204 -5.04 -6.92 -34.81
CA LEU A 204 -6.09 -7.87 -35.12
C LEU A 204 -6.67 -7.68 -36.52
N ASP A 205 -6.68 -6.44 -37.05
CA ASP A 205 -7.16 -6.12 -38.39
C ASP A 205 -6.34 -6.80 -39.51
N LYS A 206 -5.13 -7.27 -39.20
CA LYS A 206 -4.24 -7.99 -40.13
C LYS A 206 -4.57 -9.47 -40.24
N ILE A 207 -5.45 -9.99 -39.39
CA ILE A 207 -5.85 -11.41 -39.35
C ILE A 207 -7.05 -11.59 -40.27
N THR A 208 -6.81 -12.20 -41.43
CA THR A 208 -7.82 -12.34 -42.49
C THR A 208 -8.40 -13.74 -42.57
N ASP A 209 -7.78 -14.72 -41.90
CA ASP A 209 -8.18 -16.12 -41.92
C ASP A 209 -8.48 -16.66 -40.51
N LYS A 210 -9.46 -17.57 -40.45
CA LYS A 210 -9.92 -18.20 -39.21
C LYS A 210 -8.81 -19.01 -38.52
N GLU A 211 -7.94 -19.64 -39.29
CA GLU A 211 -6.89 -20.50 -38.76
C GLU A 211 -5.82 -19.71 -38.02
N SER A 212 -5.40 -18.56 -38.56
CA SER A 212 -4.50 -17.62 -37.86
C SER A 212 -5.15 -16.99 -36.63
N ALA A 213 -6.45 -16.67 -36.68
CA ALA A 213 -7.19 -16.17 -35.52
C ALA A 213 -7.22 -17.22 -34.38
N ASP A 214 -7.51 -18.47 -34.72
CA ASP A 214 -7.54 -19.58 -33.76
C ASP A 214 -6.14 -19.86 -33.16
N ARG A 215 -5.06 -19.70 -33.94
CA ARG A 215 -3.67 -19.77 -33.44
C ARG A 215 -3.36 -18.64 -32.48
N LEU A 216 -3.67 -17.39 -32.84
CA LEU A 216 -3.42 -16.24 -31.97
C LEU A 216 -4.22 -16.36 -30.67
N SER A 217 -5.47 -16.81 -30.71
CA SER A 217 -6.29 -17.03 -29.52
C SER A 217 -5.60 -17.96 -28.52
N ARG A 218 -5.03 -19.09 -28.98
CA ARG A 218 -4.28 -20.01 -28.09
C ARG A 218 -3.04 -19.34 -27.51
N THR A 219 -2.28 -18.61 -28.33
CA THR A 219 -1.09 -17.88 -27.86
C THR A 219 -1.45 -16.82 -26.83
N VAL A 220 -2.57 -16.11 -27.01
CA VAL A 220 -3.10 -15.13 -26.05
C VAL A 220 -3.49 -15.82 -24.74
N ASP A 221 -4.21 -16.94 -24.80
CA ASP A 221 -4.63 -17.68 -23.60
C ASP A 221 -3.40 -18.18 -22.81
N GLU A 222 -2.40 -18.75 -23.50
CA GLU A 222 -1.13 -19.19 -22.89
C GLU A 222 -0.35 -18.02 -22.28
N ALA A 223 -0.29 -16.88 -22.97
CA ALA A 223 0.38 -15.68 -22.47
C ALA A 223 -0.34 -15.09 -21.24
N CYS A 224 -1.68 -15.10 -21.23
CA CYS A 224 -2.48 -14.66 -20.09
C CYS A 224 -2.22 -15.54 -18.87
N MET A 225 -2.18 -16.87 -19.03
CA MET A 225 -1.85 -17.79 -17.94
C MET A 225 -0.43 -17.56 -17.42
N LEU A 226 0.55 -17.41 -18.32
CA LEU A 226 1.95 -17.17 -17.96
C LEU A 226 2.12 -15.86 -17.16
N LEU A 227 1.49 -14.78 -17.63
CA LEU A 227 1.56 -13.48 -16.97
C LEU A 227 0.83 -13.48 -15.63
N ALA A 228 -0.30 -14.18 -15.51
CA ALA A 228 -1.02 -14.31 -14.26
C ALA A 228 -0.20 -15.06 -13.20
N ASP A 229 0.40 -16.20 -13.58
CA ASP A 229 1.28 -16.98 -12.70
C ASP A 229 2.51 -16.17 -12.26
N TYR A 230 3.21 -15.56 -13.22
CA TYR A 230 4.39 -14.76 -12.92
C TYR A 230 4.08 -13.55 -12.03
N ASN A 231 2.97 -12.84 -12.29
CA ASN A 231 2.55 -11.71 -11.45
C ASN A 231 2.17 -12.15 -10.03
N GLY A 232 1.53 -13.32 -9.89
CA GLY A 232 1.23 -13.91 -8.58
C GLY A 232 2.50 -14.25 -7.80
N ARG A 233 3.45 -14.92 -8.44
CA ARG A 233 4.76 -15.25 -7.85
C ARG A 233 5.56 -14.00 -7.48
N LEU A 234 5.54 -12.97 -8.32
CA LEU A 234 6.22 -11.69 -8.06
C LEU A 234 5.58 -10.92 -6.90
N ALA A 235 4.24 -10.96 -6.77
CA ALA A 235 3.55 -10.34 -5.66
C ALA A 235 3.89 -11.01 -4.31
N ALA A 236 3.96 -12.35 -4.29
CA ALA A 236 4.41 -13.11 -3.12
C ALA A 236 5.85 -12.73 -2.72
N GLU A 237 6.76 -12.72 -3.69
CA GLU A 237 8.15 -12.30 -3.47
C GLU A 237 8.29 -10.88 -2.90
N LEU A 238 7.47 -9.93 -3.38
CA LEU A 238 7.48 -8.57 -2.85
C LEU A 238 7.10 -8.52 -1.37
N GLU A 239 6.16 -9.36 -0.94
CA GLU A 239 5.76 -9.43 0.46
C GLU A 239 6.84 -10.12 1.31
N ASP A 240 7.44 -11.19 0.80
CA ASP A 240 8.59 -11.87 1.44
C ASP A 240 9.76 -10.90 1.62
N ARG A 241 10.06 -10.06 0.62
CA ARG A 241 11.09 -9.01 0.73
C ARG A 241 10.79 -7.97 1.79
N LYS A 242 9.54 -7.54 1.96
CA LYS A 242 9.16 -6.60 3.03
C LYS A 242 9.30 -7.25 4.41
N GLN A 243 8.94 -8.52 4.54
CA GLN A 243 9.14 -9.26 5.77
C GLN A 243 10.63 -9.40 6.09
N LEU A 244 11.45 -9.75 5.10
CA LEU A 244 12.90 -9.84 5.24
C LEU A 244 13.53 -8.49 5.59
N ALA A 245 13.08 -7.39 5.00
CA ALA A 245 13.55 -6.05 5.33
C ALA A 245 13.30 -5.70 6.81
N ARG A 246 12.11 -6.03 7.33
CA ARG A 246 11.79 -5.90 8.76
C ARG A 246 12.70 -6.79 9.62
N MET A 247 12.85 -8.06 9.25
CA MET A 247 13.73 -8.99 9.97
C MET A 247 15.19 -8.50 10.01
N LEU A 248 15.71 -7.96 8.91
CA LEU A 248 17.05 -7.39 8.85
C LEU A 248 17.19 -6.14 9.73
N ALA A 249 16.20 -5.26 9.73
CA ALA A 249 16.20 -4.06 10.58
C ALA A 249 16.21 -4.44 12.06
N ASP A 250 15.35 -5.37 12.46
CA ASP A 250 15.29 -5.89 13.83
C ASP A 250 16.60 -6.60 14.22
N TYR A 251 17.11 -7.46 13.34
CA TYR A 251 18.36 -8.19 13.57
C TYR A 251 19.54 -7.23 13.77
N VAL A 252 19.69 -6.21 12.92
CA VAL A 252 20.76 -5.20 13.06
C VAL A 252 20.63 -4.43 14.37
N ARG A 253 19.41 -4.04 14.76
CA ARG A 253 19.17 -3.35 16.05
C ARG A 253 19.62 -4.22 17.22
N ILE A 254 19.20 -5.47 17.25
CA ILE A 254 19.55 -6.43 18.32
C ILE A 254 21.05 -6.72 18.33
N GLN A 255 21.69 -6.89 17.17
CA GLN A 255 23.14 -7.11 17.11
C GLN A 255 23.93 -5.91 17.64
N LYS A 256 23.47 -4.68 17.46
CA LYS A 256 24.08 -3.49 18.08
C LYS A 256 23.96 -3.49 19.59
N GLU A 257 22.79 -3.88 20.12
CA GLU A 257 22.57 -4.01 21.57
C GLU A 257 23.49 -5.08 22.18
N ILE A 258 23.60 -6.25 21.53
CA ILE A 258 24.51 -7.34 21.94
C ILE A 258 25.97 -6.88 21.88
N LEU A 259 26.37 -6.17 20.81
CA LEU A 259 27.73 -5.67 20.67
C LEU A 259 28.09 -4.74 21.82
N ALA A 260 27.23 -3.76 22.13
CA ALA A 260 27.44 -2.83 23.24
C ALA A 260 27.56 -3.55 24.60
N GLU A 261 26.73 -4.58 24.84
CA GLU A 261 26.83 -5.39 26.07
C GLU A 261 28.15 -6.17 26.13
N LYS A 262 28.62 -6.69 25.00
CA LYS A 262 29.89 -7.42 24.92
C LYS A 262 31.09 -6.50 25.10
N GLU A 263 31.05 -5.29 24.54
CA GLU A 263 32.07 -4.25 24.74
C GLU A 263 32.16 -3.87 26.22
N HIS A 264 31.03 -3.60 26.88
CA HIS A 264 30.99 -3.29 28.31
C HIS A 264 31.59 -4.41 29.16
N LYS A 265 31.20 -5.69 28.90
CA LYS A 265 31.77 -6.85 29.62
C LYS A 265 33.27 -7.01 29.39
N LEU A 266 33.75 -6.67 28.20
CA LEU A 266 35.17 -6.71 27.88
C LEU A 266 35.92 -5.62 28.66
N GLU A 267 35.37 -4.40 28.74
CA GLU A 267 35.93 -3.31 29.53
C GLU A 267 36.00 -3.66 31.03
N GLU A 268 34.93 -4.24 31.59
CA GLU A 268 34.91 -4.74 32.98
C GLU A 268 36.00 -5.80 33.21
N SER A 269 36.16 -6.73 32.27
CA SER A 269 37.16 -7.80 32.36
C SER A 269 38.59 -7.24 32.26
N LEU A 270 38.83 -6.28 31.37
CA LEU A 270 40.12 -5.61 31.22
C LEU A 270 40.48 -4.80 32.47
N TRP A 271 39.51 -4.08 33.04
CA TRP A 271 39.69 -3.33 34.28
C TRP A 271 40.06 -4.26 35.44
N MET A 272 39.36 -5.39 35.58
CA MET A 272 39.67 -6.40 36.59
C MET A 272 41.08 -6.98 36.40
N CYS A 273 41.49 -7.30 35.17
CA CYS A 273 42.85 -7.77 34.89
C CYS A 273 43.92 -6.74 35.26
N ALA A 274 43.71 -5.46 34.95
CA ALA A 274 44.64 -4.39 35.33
C ALA A 274 44.75 -4.23 36.86
N GLU A 275 43.63 -4.34 37.58
CA GLU A 275 43.63 -4.32 39.04
C GLU A 275 44.37 -5.54 39.63
N PHE A 276 44.21 -6.73 39.04
CA PHE A 276 44.99 -7.90 39.41
C PHE A 276 46.49 -7.73 39.13
N GLU A 277 46.89 -7.17 37.98
CA GLU A 277 48.29 -6.89 37.65
C GLU A 277 48.93 -5.89 38.62
N GLU A 278 48.23 -4.83 39.01
CA GLU A 278 48.69 -3.88 40.03
C GLU A 278 48.74 -4.50 41.43
N ALA A 279 47.86 -5.47 41.72
CA ALA A 279 47.83 -6.20 42.98
C ALA A 279 48.86 -7.33 43.06
N VAL A 280 49.51 -7.75 41.96
CA VAL A 280 50.69 -8.63 41.99
C VAL A 280 51.90 -7.78 42.39
N PRO A 281 52.41 -7.89 43.64
CA PRO A 281 53.62 -7.17 44.01
C PRO A 281 54.76 -7.72 43.17
N GLN A 282 55.78 -6.89 42.90
CA GLN A 282 57.08 -7.33 42.39
C GLN A 282 57.73 -8.35 43.35
N ASN A 283 57.24 -9.58 43.41
CA ASN A 283 57.84 -10.65 44.21
C ASN A 283 59.00 -11.33 43.47
N ASN A 284 59.59 -10.63 42.49
CA ASN A 284 60.83 -11.03 41.83
C ASN A 284 62.06 -10.26 42.33
N THR A 285 61.95 -9.58 43.47
CA THR A 285 63.14 -9.12 44.19
C THR A 285 63.15 -9.68 45.60
N VAL A 286 64.13 -10.56 45.82
CA VAL A 286 64.55 -11.17 47.08
C VAL A 286 63.77 -12.41 47.49
N GLY A 287 64.31 -13.56 47.05
CA GLY A 287 64.21 -14.78 47.85
C GLY A 287 64.80 -14.51 49.23
N GLY A 288 63.96 -14.59 50.26
CA GLY A 288 64.35 -14.38 51.65
C GLY A 288 63.14 -14.40 52.59
N SER A 289 62.71 -15.61 52.92
CA SER A 289 61.91 -16.03 54.09
C SER A 289 60.45 -15.57 54.24
N ASP A 290 59.59 -16.61 54.35
CA ASP A 290 58.40 -16.74 55.20
C ASP A 290 57.44 -15.55 55.35
N GLY A 291 56.25 -15.70 54.77
CA GLY A 291 55.11 -14.86 55.08
C GLY A 291 53.84 -15.29 54.35
N VAL A 292 52.97 -15.96 55.09
CA VAL A 292 51.56 -16.30 54.82
C VAL A 292 50.91 -15.52 53.67
N LEU A 293 50.38 -16.25 52.69
CA LEU A 293 49.49 -15.73 51.63
C LEU A 293 48.19 -15.24 52.27
N ASP A 294 48.15 -13.96 52.66
CA ASP A 294 46.91 -13.30 53.07
C ASP A 294 46.24 -12.70 51.84
N LEU A 295 45.10 -13.28 51.44
CA LEU A 295 44.21 -12.73 50.42
C LEU A 295 43.62 -11.40 50.93
N PRO A 296 43.60 -10.32 50.14
CA PRO A 296 43.16 -9.01 50.64
C PRO A 296 41.64 -8.98 50.94
N PRO A 297 41.19 -8.35 52.05
CA PRO A 297 39.81 -8.43 52.56
C PRO A 297 38.75 -7.61 51.81
N LYS A 298 38.92 -7.35 50.50
CA LYS A 298 38.00 -6.48 49.73
C LYS A 298 37.16 -7.19 48.67
N ALA A 299 37.41 -8.49 48.43
CA ALA A 299 36.58 -9.29 47.52
C ALA A 299 35.14 -9.50 48.02
N LEU A 300 34.85 -9.23 49.30
CA LEU A 300 33.51 -9.40 49.88
C LEU A 300 32.60 -8.18 49.76
N HIS A 301 33.11 -7.01 49.37
CA HIS A 301 32.31 -5.78 49.40
C HIS A 301 31.50 -5.52 48.11
N TYR A 302 31.77 -6.25 47.02
CA TYR A 302 31.10 -6.04 45.73
C TYR A 302 29.97 -7.01 45.40
N THR A 303 29.76 -8.05 46.21
CA THR A 303 28.57 -8.89 46.12
C THR A 303 27.31 -8.12 46.57
N GLU A 304 27.44 -7.14 47.46
CA GLU A 304 26.32 -6.31 47.94
C GLU A 304 25.99 -5.11 47.02
N LEU A 305 26.99 -4.49 46.39
CA LEU A 305 26.77 -3.38 45.45
C LEU A 305 26.08 -3.82 44.16
N SER A 306 26.38 -5.04 43.68
CA SER A 306 25.74 -5.62 42.49
C SER A 306 24.26 -6.00 42.71
N ALA A 307 23.81 -6.10 43.98
CA ALA A 307 22.43 -6.39 44.34
C ALA A 307 21.57 -5.12 44.47
N MET A 308 22.16 -3.96 44.81
CA MET A 308 21.43 -2.70 44.96
C MET A 308 21.05 -2.02 43.64
N GLN A 309 21.68 -2.38 42.52
CA GLN A 309 21.34 -1.84 41.19
C GLN A 309 20.32 -2.69 40.40
N ARG A 310 19.80 -3.79 40.98
CA ARG A 310 18.76 -4.64 40.36
C ARG A 310 17.41 -4.60 41.11
N SER A 311 17.13 -3.54 41.87
CA SER A 311 15.79 -3.18 42.36
C SER A 311 15.34 -1.88 41.71
#